data_AF-A0A4Y9YNF6-F1
#
_entry.id   AF-A0A4Y9YNF6-F1
#
_cell.length_a   1.000
_cell.length_b   1.000
_cell.length_c   1.000
_cell.angle_alpha   90.00
_cell.angle_beta   90.00
_cell.angle_gamma   90.00
#
_symmetry.space_group_name_H-M   'P 1'
#
loop_
_entity.id
_entity.type
_entity.pdbx_description
1 polymer ?
#
loop_
_entity_poly.entity_id
_entity_poly.type
_entity_poly.pdbx_seq_one_letter_code
_entity_poly.pdbx_strand_id
1 'polypeptide(L)'
;MRMVSCASSSLSCLILTHLVWFPITVANVFALIAQPQDDSAGSALSQILALVRRSDSIAVKSEGTRVLVNVIKSLWSSDSASDDGAKAQKRRECMATVANASCAAALAQLVGRSKKYPILINEGVVALSLLSTHASGGTLVLDAIMNPLPSEVIRPSQSQPVSAIPTEGSPIAGPRTALDMLLSVLRNPDTMPAEVRSNVCALLGQLGRKGVVGENRAEDVARIKTAAKELLESLAADSEGNKQMASASARRALDAWA
;
A
#
# COMPACT_ATOMS: atom_id res chain seq x y z
N MET A 1 -1.86 -33.62 32.64
CA MET A 1 -0.69 -33.70 31.72
C MET A 1 -1.27 -33.65 30.31
N ARG A 2 -1.18 -32.60 29.49
CA ARG A 2 -0.40 -31.37 29.43
C ARG A 2 -1.35 -30.19 29.14
N MET A 3 -1.25 -29.10 29.91
CA MET A 3 -1.64 -27.77 29.45
C MET A 3 -0.55 -27.30 28.48
N VAL A 4 -0.90 -27.01 27.23
CA VAL A 4 0.00 -26.35 26.27
C VAL A 4 -0.45 -24.90 26.15
N SER A 5 0.52 -24.03 26.42
CA SER A 5 0.46 -22.58 26.56
C SER A 5 -0.19 -21.86 25.37
N CYS A 6 -1.20 -21.02 25.66
CA CYS A 6 -1.87 -20.11 24.73
C CYS A 6 -1.44 -18.64 25.00
N ALA A 7 -0.18 -18.41 25.37
CA ALA A 7 0.29 -17.09 25.81
C ALA A 7 0.98 -16.24 24.71
N SER A 8 1.40 -16.83 23.58
CA SER A 8 2.18 -16.11 22.55
C SER A 8 1.33 -15.25 21.59
N SER A 9 0.05 -15.60 21.41
CA SER A 9 -0.83 -14.92 20.43
C SER A 9 -1.37 -13.56 20.94
N SER A 10 -1.41 -13.37 22.27
CA SER A 10 -2.01 -12.17 22.87
C SER A 10 -1.06 -10.96 22.85
N LEU A 11 0.25 -11.14 23.02
CA LEU A 11 1.23 -10.05 22.97
C LEU A 11 1.40 -9.47 21.56
N SER A 12 1.34 -10.31 20.52
CA SER A 12 1.46 -9.85 19.13
C SER A 12 0.29 -8.95 18.71
N CYS A 13 -0.91 -9.20 19.28
CA CYS A 13 -2.10 -8.41 19.01
C CYS A 13 -2.08 -7.05 19.73
N LEU A 14 -1.53 -7.01 20.96
CA LEU A 14 -1.43 -5.77 21.75
C LEU A 14 -0.39 -4.78 21.21
N ILE A 15 0.71 -5.28 20.63
CA ILE A 15 1.74 -4.43 20.01
C ILE A 15 1.19 -3.77 18.73
N LEU A 16 0.34 -4.48 17.97
CA LEU A 16 -0.28 -3.95 16.76
C LEU A 16 -1.33 -2.87 17.08
N THR A 17 -2.15 -3.02 18.13
CA THR A 17 -3.15 -2.00 18.48
C THR A 17 -2.54 -0.69 19.00
N HIS A 18 -1.42 -0.74 19.74
CA HIS A 18 -0.75 0.48 20.22
C HIS A 18 0.03 1.23 19.12
N LEU A 19 0.59 0.54 18.12
CA LEU A 19 1.33 1.16 17.01
C LEU A 19 0.45 1.81 15.94
N VAL A 20 -0.85 1.51 15.95
CA VAL A 20 -1.82 1.97 14.95
C VAL A 20 -2.55 3.24 15.40
N TRP A 21 -2.63 3.49 16.72
CA TRP A 21 -3.27 4.67 17.31
C TRP A 21 -2.31 5.77 17.77
N PHE A 22 -1.04 5.44 18.01
CA PHE A 22 -0.01 6.44 18.28
C PHE A 22 0.76 6.78 16.99
N PRO A 23 1.07 8.07 16.74
CA PRO A 23 1.96 8.42 15.65
C PRO A 23 3.31 7.73 15.86
N ILE A 24 3.69 6.82 14.96
CA ILE A 24 5.01 6.18 15.00
C ILE A 24 6.04 7.29 14.81
N THR A 25 6.79 7.62 15.86
CA THR A 25 7.85 8.62 15.79
C THR A 25 8.98 8.12 14.89
N VAL A 26 9.75 9.04 14.30
CA VAL A 26 10.92 8.68 13.49
C VAL A 26 11.94 7.85 14.27
N ALA A 27 12.05 8.08 15.59
CA ALA A 27 12.91 7.28 16.48
C ALA A 27 12.45 5.82 16.58
N ASN A 28 11.13 5.59 16.69
CA ASN A 28 10.55 4.24 16.68
C ASN A 28 10.77 3.56 15.34
N VAL A 29 10.67 4.30 14.23
CA VAL A 29 10.98 3.79 12.90
C VAL A 29 12.42 3.32 12.82
N PHE A 30 13.36 4.13 13.31
CA PHE A 30 14.78 3.75 13.32
C PHE A 30 15.03 2.47 14.11
N ALA A 31 14.39 2.31 15.27
CA ALA A 31 14.50 1.09 16.05
C ALA A 31 13.89 -0.14 15.35
N LEU A 32 12.77 0.05 14.62
CA LEU A 32 12.10 -1.02 13.89
C LEU A 32 12.90 -1.54 12.69
N ILE A 33 13.61 -0.63 12.01
CA ILE A 33 14.39 -0.93 10.80
C ILE A 33 15.81 -1.38 11.16
N ALA A 34 16.41 -0.78 12.19
CA ALA A 34 17.76 -1.15 12.62
C ALA A 34 17.83 -2.63 12.98
N GLN A 35 18.89 -3.29 12.52
CA GLN A 35 19.19 -4.67 12.89
C GLN A 35 19.96 -4.69 14.21
N PRO A 36 19.64 -5.59 15.16
CA PRO A 36 20.62 -6.04 16.14
C PRO A 36 21.74 -6.77 15.40
N GLN A 37 23.01 -6.47 15.71
CA GLN A 37 24.17 -7.01 14.97
C GLN A 37 24.33 -8.54 15.03
N ASP A 38 23.61 -9.23 15.93
CA ASP A 38 23.81 -10.67 16.21
C ASP A 38 22.58 -11.57 15.96
N ASP A 39 21.48 -11.04 15.40
CA ASP A 39 20.23 -11.82 15.29
C ASP A 39 19.99 -12.41 13.89
N SER A 40 19.97 -13.75 13.81
CA SER A 40 19.60 -14.51 12.60
C SER A 40 18.14 -14.30 12.15
N ALA A 41 17.31 -13.66 12.99
CA ALA A 41 15.90 -13.40 12.75
C ALA A 41 15.61 -12.20 11.83
N GLY A 42 16.61 -11.36 11.55
CA GLY A 42 16.44 -10.12 10.76
C GLY A 42 15.72 -8.99 11.52
N SER A 43 15.62 -7.82 10.89
CA SER A 43 14.98 -6.63 11.50
C SER A 43 13.52 -6.88 11.89
N ALA A 44 12.99 -6.11 12.84
CA ALA A 44 11.58 -6.20 13.23
C ALA A 44 10.64 -5.94 12.04
N LEU A 45 11.01 -5.02 11.13
CA LEU A 45 10.29 -4.82 9.87
C LEU A 45 10.26 -6.09 9.02
N SER A 46 11.40 -6.77 8.85
CA SER A 46 11.48 -8.03 8.11
C SER A 46 10.57 -9.11 8.71
N GLN A 47 10.49 -9.18 10.04
CA GLN A 47 9.62 -10.12 10.74
C GLN A 47 8.14 -9.79 10.54
N ILE A 48 7.77 -8.50 10.55
CA ILE A 48 6.39 -8.05 10.25
C ILE A 48 6.02 -8.42 8.81
N LEU A 49 6.89 -8.14 7.83
CA LEU A 49 6.64 -8.51 6.43
C LEU A 49 6.50 -10.03 6.26
N ALA A 50 7.35 -10.81 6.94
CA ALA A 50 7.25 -12.26 6.92
C ALA A 50 5.93 -12.76 7.54
N LEU A 51 5.46 -12.12 8.62
CA LEU A 51 4.17 -12.42 9.25
C LEU A 51 2.99 -12.08 8.34
N VAL A 52 2.97 -10.89 7.74
CA VAL A 52 1.95 -10.45 6.78
C VAL A 52 1.85 -11.44 5.62
N ARG A 53 3.00 -11.84 5.05
CA ARG A 53 3.06 -12.76 3.91
C ARG A 53 2.49 -14.15 4.22
N ARG A 54 2.72 -14.68 5.43
CA ARG A 54 2.33 -16.05 5.81
C ARG A 54 0.96 -16.14 6.49
N SER A 55 0.33 -15.01 6.79
CA SER A 55 -0.94 -15.00 7.51
C SER A 55 -2.13 -15.13 6.57
N ASP A 56 -3.08 -16.00 6.92
CA ASP A 56 -4.39 -16.06 6.25
C ASP A 56 -5.41 -15.10 6.87
N SER A 57 -5.05 -14.45 7.99
CA SER A 57 -5.93 -13.49 8.65
C SER A 57 -5.86 -12.13 7.97
N ILE A 58 -7.00 -11.68 7.43
CA ILE A 58 -7.15 -10.34 6.85
C ILE A 58 -6.75 -9.27 7.86
N ALA A 59 -7.13 -9.42 9.14
CA ALA A 59 -6.80 -8.46 10.20
C ALA A 59 -5.28 -8.36 10.43
N VAL A 60 -4.57 -9.49 10.44
CA VAL A 60 -3.10 -9.48 10.61
C VAL A 60 -2.41 -8.84 9.41
N LYS A 61 -2.88 -9.13 8.18
CA LYS A 61 -2.36 -8.53 6.95
C LYS A 61 -2.58 -7.03 6.93
N SER A 62 -3.81 -6.57 7.25
CA SER A 62 -4.14 -5.15 7.23
C SER A 62 -3.34 -4.40 8.30
N GLU A 63 -3.34 -4.86 9.55
CA GLU A 63 -2.63 -4.16 10.64
C GLU A 63 -1.11 -4.19 10.46
N GLY A 64 -0.53 -5.33 10.05
CA GLY A 64 0.90 -5.41 9.76
C GLY A 64 1.33 -4.48 8.61
N THR A 65 0.49 -4.33 7.59
CA THR A 65 0.77 -3.39 6.49
C THR A 65 0.53 -1.94 6.90
N ARG A 66 -0.40 -1.66 7.82
CA ARG A 66 -0.58 -0.30 8.38
C ARG A 66 0.62 0.17 9.19
N VAL A 67 1.32 -0.74 9.88
CA VAL A 67 2.63 -0.41 10.48
C VAL A 67 3.61 0.07 9.41
N LEU A 68 3.68 -0.62 8.26
CA LEU A 68 4.53 -0.21 7.14
C LEU A 68 4.11 1.15 6.54
N VAL A 69 2.80 1.40 6.39
CA VAL A 69 2.28 2.71 5.95
C VAL A 69 2.77 3.82 6.88
N ASN A 70 2.65 3.62 8.20
CA ASN A 70 3.07 4.59 9.19
C ASN A 70 4.58 4.80 9.18
N VAL A 71 5.37 3.74 9.01
CA VAL A 71 6.84 3.83 8.83
C VAL A 71 7.20 4.73 7.64
N ILE A 72 6.59 4.50 6.47
CA ILE A 72 6.87 5.30 5.27
C ILE A 72 6.41 6.75 5.47
N LYS A 73 5.21 6.98 6.00
CA LYS A 73 4.72 8.33 6.27
C LYS A 73 5.68 9.09 7.18
N SER A 74 6.10 8.48 8.29
CA SER A 74 7.01 9.12 9.26
C SER A 74 8.39 9.43 8.67
N LEU A 75 8.94 8.56 7.81
CA LEU A 75 10.23 8.81 7.16
C LEU A 75 10.17 9.98 6.17
N TRP A 76 9.03 10.18 5.49
CA TRP A 76 8.86 11.24 4.49
C TRP A 76 8.27 12.54 5.04
N SER A 77 7.57 12.51 6.19
CA SER A 77 6.96 13.69 6.80
C SER A 77 7.82 14.34 7.88
N SER A 78 8.90 13.68 8.32
CA SER A 78 9.77 14.25 9.35
C SER A 78 10.47 15.50 8.84
N ASP A 79 10.41 16.58 9.61
CA ASP A 79 11.04 17.85 9.25
C ASP A 79 12.55 17.70 9.16
N SER A 80 13.04 17.58 7.93
CA SER A 80 14.46 17.42 7.64
C SER A 80 15.32 18.61 8.08
N ALA A 81 14.72 19.78 8.30
CA ALA A 81 15.44 20.97 8.76
C ALA A 81 15.81 20.91 10.24
N SER A 82 15.07 20.11 11.03
CA SER A 82 15.31 19.92 12.47
C SER A 82 16.28 18.77 12.78
N ASP A 83 16.66 17.99 11.76
CA ASP A 83 17.48 16.80 11.94
C ASP A 83 18.96 17.17 11.89
N ASP A 84 19.71 16.74 12.91
CA ASP A 84 21.17 16.77 12.86
C ASP A 84 21.68 15.88 11.70
N GLY A 85 22.96 16.05 11.32
CA GLY A 85 23.55 15.34 10.19
C GLY A 85 23.49 13.81 10.31
N ALA A 86 23.60 13.27 11.53
CA ALA A 86 23.56 11.83 11.79
C ALA A 86 22.13 11.29 11.67
N LYS A 87 21.15 12.01 12.21
CA LYS A 87 19.72 11.68 12.12
C LYS A 87 19.23 11.75 10.67
N ALA A 88 19.67 12.76 9.92
CA ALA A 88 19.36 12.88 8.50
C ALA A 88 19.96 11.74 7.67
N GLN A 89 21.20 11.34 7.97
CA GLN A 89 21.84 10.19 7.33
C GLN A 89 21.10 8.89 7.66
N LYS A 90 20.80 8.64 8.94
CA LYS A 90 20.05 7.47 9.39
C LYS A 90 18.66 7.39 8.75
N ARG A 91 18.00 8.54 8.56
CA ARG A 91 16.72 8.63 7.85
C ARG A 91 16.85 8.19 6.39
N ARG A 92 17.87 8.66 5.67
CA ARG A 92 18.13 8.25 4.28
C ARG A 92 18.40 6.74 4.18
N GLU A 93 19.17 6.18 5.10
CA GLU A 93 19.44 4.74 5.16
C GLU A 93 18.15 3.94 5.41
N CYS A 94 17.29 4.41 6.32
CA CYS A 94 15.99 3.81 6.57
C CYS A 94 15.07 3.90 5.35
N MET A 95 15.02 5.04 4.67
CA MET A 95 14.27 5.23 3.42
C MET A 95 14.73 4.25 2.34
N ALA A 96 16.05 4.10 2.16
CA ALA A 96 16.61 3.14 1.22
C ALA A 96 16.26 1.69 1.60
N THR A 97 16.25 1.38 2.90
CA THR A 97 15.89 0.04 3.39
C THR A 97 14.42 -0.29 3.13
N VAL A 98 13.49 0.66 3.31
CA VAL A 98 12.07 0.42 3.04
C VAL A 98 11.70 0.51 1.54
N ALA A 99 12.52 1.18 0.74
CA ALA A 99 12.38 1.26 -0.72
C ALA A 99 12.82 -0.04 -1.41
N ASN A 100 12.08 -1.12 -1.16
CA ASN A 100 12.31 -2.44 -1.73
C ASN A 100 11.01 -3.09 -2.23
N ALA A 101 11.16 -4.17 -3.01
CA ALA A 101 10.05 -4.87 -3.65
C ALA A 101 9.05 -5.50 -2.67
N SER A 102 9.52 -5.98 -1.51
CA SER A 102 8.64 -6.62 -0.51
C SER A 102 7.71 -5.60 0.14
N CYS A 103 8.21 -4.41 0.47
CA CYS A 103 7.39 -3.31 0.97
C CYS A 103 6.38 -2.84 -0.06
N ALA A 104 6.82 -2.60 -1.30
CA ALA A 104 5.94 -2.17 -2.39
C ALA A 104 4.82 -3.20 -2.65
N ALA A 105 5.17 -4.49 -2.70
CA ALA A 105 4.20 -5.58 -2.88
C ALA A 105 3.19 -5.68 -1.73
N ALA A 106 3.63 -5.50 -0.47
CA ALA A 106 2.71 -5.51 0.67
C ALA A 106 1.70 -4.34 0.60
N LEU A 107 2.16 -3.14 0.25
CA LEU A 107 1.28 -1.98 0.05
C LEU A 107 0.31 -2.18 -1.12
N ALA A 108 0.77 -2.71 -2.25
CA ALA A 108 -0.08 -3.02 -3.39
C ALA A 108 -1.14 -4.08 -3.04
N GLN A 109 -0.80 -5.07 -2.23
CA GLN A 109 -1.75 -6.05 -1.70
C GLN A 109 -2.79 -5.42 -0.78
N LEU A 110 -2.39 -4.51 0.11
CA LEU A 110 -3.33 -3.75 0.94
C LEU A 110 -4.34 -2.99 0.07
N VAL A 111 -3.87 -2.27 -0.96
CA VAL A 111 -4.74 -1.57 -1.91
C VAL A 111 -5.67 -2.55 -2.62
N GLY A 112 -5.11 -3.59 -3.26
CA GLY A 112 -5.85 -4.52 -4.10
C GLY A 112 -6.91 -5.35 -3.37
N ARG A 113 -6.77 -5.56 -2.06
CA ARG A 113 -7.66 -6.40 -1.25
C ARG A 113 -8.67 -5.62 -0.40
N SER A 114 -8.53 -4.30 -0.30
CA SER A 114 -9.32 -3.48 0.62
C SER A 114 -10.55 -2.81 -0.01
N LYS A 115 -11.19 -3.42 -1.01
CA LYS A 115 -12.34 -2.84 -1.74
C LYS A 115 -13.45 -2.30 -0.81
N LYS A 116 -13.72 -2.98 0.30
CA LYS A 116 -14.75 -2.59 1.29
C LYS A 116 -14.29 -1.52 2.28
N TYR A 117 -13.01 -1.15 2.27
CA TYR A 117 -12.38 -0.27 3.25
C TYR A 117 -11.62 0.86 2.54
N PRO A 118 -12.30 1.93 2.07
CA PRO A 118 -11.67 3.05 1.37
C PRO A 118 -10.52 3.69 2.15
N ILE A 119 -10.58 3.68 3.48
CA ILE A 119 -9.50 4.18 4.36
C ILE A 119 -8.18 3.42 4.15
N LEU A 120 -8.22 2.09 4.05
CA LEU A 120 -7.02 1.26 3.85
C LEU A 120 -6.46 1.44 2.43
N ILE A 121 -7.34 1.61 1.44
CA ILE A 121 -6.94 1.96 0.07
C ILE A 121 -6.20 3.31 0.09
N ASN A 122 -6.76 4.31 0.75
CA ASN A 122 -6.16 5.64 0.83
C ASN A 122 -4.78 5.61 1.49
N GLU A 123 -4.68 4.93 2.65
CA GLU A 123 -3.43 4.72 3.37
C GLU A 123 -2.36 4.06 2.49
N GLY A 124 -2.73 2.99 1.78
CA GLY A 124 -1.83 2.29 0.85
C GLY A 124 -1.40 3.16 -0.34
N VAL A 125 -2.33 3.88 -0.97
CA VAL A 125 -2.06 4.78 -2.11
C VAL A 125 -1.13 5.92 -1.70
N VAL A 126 -1.34 6.53 -0.54
CA VAL A 126 -0.45 7.58 -0.01
C VAL A 126 0.95 7.02 0.24
N ALA A 127 1.07 5.85 0.87
CA ALA A 127 2.37 5.23 1.11
C ALA A 127 3.10 4.86 -0.19
N LEU A 128 2.40 4.31 -1.20
CA LEU A 128 2.96 4.04 -2.52
C LEU A 128 3.40 5.34 -3.22
N SER A 129 2.63 6.41 -3.07
CA SER A 129 2.97 7.72 -3.65
C SER A 129 4.26 8.27 -3.04
N LEU A 130 4.39 8.22 -1.71
CA LEU A 130 5.63 8.60 -1.02
C LEU A 130 6.80 7.71 -1.45
N LEU A 131 6.62 6.40 -1.46
CA LEU A 131 7.63 5.44 -1.89
C LEU A 131 8.13 5.75 -3.32
N SER A 132 7.22 6.13 -4.23
CA SER A 132 7.54 6.45 -5.63
C SER A 132 8.42 7.70 -5.80
N THR A 133 8.56 8.54 -4.77
CA THR A 133 9.48 9.69 -4.77
C THR A 133 10.92 9.31 -4.46
N HIS A 134 11.18 8.08 -3.98
CA HIS A 134 12.54 7.56 -3.85
C HIS A 134 13.16 7.30 -5.24
N ALA A 135 14.48 7.40 -5.37
CA ALA A 135 15.19 7.26 -6.65
C ALA A 135 14.87 5.94 -7.41
N SER A 136 14.72 4.83 -6.69
CA SER A 136 14.30 3.52 -7.24
C SER A 136 12.81 3.24 -7.08
N GLY A 137 12.08 4.13 -6.40
CA GLY A 137 10.74 3.89 -5.90
C GLY A 137 9.69 3.77 -6.99
N GLY A 138 9.77 4.59 -8.04
CA GLY A 138 8.83 4.56 -9.15
C GLY A 138 8.74 3.18 -9.81
N THR A 139 9.89 2.57 -10.14
CA THR A 139 9.96 1.23 -10.71
C THR A 139 9.41 0.16 -9.76
N LEU A 140 9.74 0.24 -8.47
CA LEU A 140 9.24 -0.72 -7.46
C LEU A 140 7.72 -0.66 -7.31
N VAL A 141 7.16 0.55 -7.29
CA VAL A 141 5.71 0.76 -7.19
C VAL A 141 5.02 0.28 -8.46
N LEU A 142 5.58 0.57 -9.64
CA LEU A 142 5.07 0.09 -10.93
C LEU A 142 4.97 -1.44 -10.95
N ASP A 143 6.05 -2.13 -10.59
CA ASP A 143 6.06 -3.60 -10.49
C ASP A 143 4.98 -4.11 -9.53
N ALA A 144 4.92 -3.52 -8.34
CA ALA A 144 4.00 -3.98 -7.32
C ALA A 144 2.53 -3.85 -7.74
N ILE A 145 2.15 -2.76 -8.43
CA ILE A 145 0.76 -2.55 -8.81
C ILE A 145 0.33 -3.34 -10.04
N MET A 146 1.28 -3.71 -10.92
CA MET A 146 1.02 -4.50 -12.13
C MET A 146 1.09 -6.01 -11.87
N ASN A 147 1.82 -6.43 -10.85
CA ASN A 147 1.92 -7.83 -10.51
C ASN A 147 0.57 -8.41 -10.04
N PRO A 148 0.29 -9.69 -10.36
CA PRO A 148 -0.93 -10.33 -9.90
C PRO A 148 -0.95 -10.43 -8.38
N LEU A 149 -2.10 -10.16 -7.78
CA LEU A 149 -2.32 -10.33 -6.35
C LEU A 149 -2.28 -11.83 -6.01
N PRO A 150 -1.60 -12.25 -4.92
CA PRO A 150 -1.54 -13.66 -4.51
C PRO A 150 -2.94 -14.22 -4.29
N SER A 151 -3.26 -15.38 -4.88
CA SER A 151 -4.56 -16.04 -4.71
C SER A 151 -4.75 -16.46 -3.25
N GLU A 152 -5.76 -15.91 -2.58
CA GLU A 152 -6.13 -16.35 -1.25
C GLU A 152 -7.03 -17.57 -1.38
N VAL A 153 -6.56 -18.72 -0.89
CA VAL A 153 -7.40 -19.90 -0.76
C VAL A 153 -8.33 -19.64 0.41
N ILE A 154 -9.56 -19.19 0.12
CA ILE A 154 -10.61 -19.11 1.13
C ILE A 154 -10.95 -20.55 1.52
N ARG A 155 -10.32 -21.06 2.59
CA ARG A 155 -10.81 -22.29 3.22
C ARG A 155 -12.12 -21.94 3.93
N PRO A 156 -13.25 -22.58 3.58
CA PRO A 156 -14.46 -22.42 4.37
C PRO A 156 -14.16 -22.89 5.79
N SER A 157 -14.39 -22.02 6.76
CA SER A 157 -14.28 -22.32 8.18
C SER A 157 -15.09 -23.58 8.50
N GLN A 158 -14.46 -24.60 9.10
CA GLN A 158 -15.05 -25.92 9.40
C GLN A 158 -16.19 -25.92 10.45
N SER A 159 -16.86 -24.80 10.65
CA SER A 159 -17.93 -24.62 11.65
C SER A 159 -19.22 -24.04 11.07
N GLN A 160 -19.34 -23.91 9.74
CA GLN A 160 -20.62 -23.58 9.11
C GLN A 160 -21.35 -24.85 8.64
N PRO A 161 -22.66 -25.01 8.94
CA PRO A 161 -23.44 -26.14 8.46
C PRO A 161 -23.46 -26.17 6.93
N VAL A 162 -23.42 -27.38 6.35
CA VAL A 162 -23.35 -27.66 4.90
C VAL A 162 -24.46 -26.97 4.08
N SER A 163 -25.56 -26.56 4.72
CA SER A 163 -26.64 -25.78 4.10
C SER A 163 -26.35 -24.30 3.86
N ALA A 164 -25.19 -23.78 4.30
CA ALA A 164 -24.75 -22.40 4.07
C ALA A 164 -23.58 -22.29 3.08
N ILE A 165 -23.28 -23.35 2.32
CA ILE A 165 -22.34 -23.29 1.20
C ILE A 165 -23.03 -22.49 0.08
N PRO A 166 -22.56 -21.29 -0.30
CA PRO A 166 -23.09 -20.64 -1.49
C PRO A 166 -22.70 -21.51 -2.68
N THR A 167 -23.69 -22.13 -3.32
CA THR A 167 -23.55 -22.79 -4.61
C THR A 167 -23.40 -21.74 -5.71
N GLU A 168 -22.33 -20.93 -5.65
CA GLU A 168 -21.90 -20.09 -6.77
C GLU A 168 -20.48 -20.48 -7.14
N GLY A 169 -20.40 -21.59 -7.88
CA GLY A 169 -19.26 -21.90 -8.72
C GLY A 169 -19.15 -20.90 -9.87
N SER A 170 -18.56 -19.75 -9.60
CA SER A 170 -17.78 -18.98 -10.55
C SER A 170 -16.67 -18.27 -9.78
N PRO A 171 -15.38 -18.48 -10.08
CA PRO A 171 -14.41 -17.46 -9.72
C PRO A 171 -14.77 -16.19 -10.54
N ILE A 172 -14.16 -15.03 -10.29
CA ILE A 172 -14.30 -13.77 -11.09
C ILE A 172 -15.40 -12.84 -10.50
N ALA A 173 -15.11 -11.73 -9.82
CA ALA A 173 -14.54 -10.52 -10.42
C ALA A 173 -13.90 -9.58 -9.36
N GLY A 174 -12.96 -10.10 -8.56
CA GLY A 174 -12.08 -9.24 -7.77
C GLY A 174 -10.99 -8.59 -8.65
N PRO A 175 -10.44 -7.43 -8.25
CA PRO A 175 -9.22 -6.91 -8.87
C PRO A 175 -8.14 -8.00 -8.95
N ARG A 176 -7.54 -8.21 -10.12
CA ARG A 176 -6.46 -9.20 -10.29
C ARG A 176 -5.12 -8.60 -9.91
N THR A 177 -4.98 -7.30 -10.10
CA THR A 177 -3.82 -6.49 -9.77
C THR A 177 -4.25 -5.33 -8.86
N ALA A 178 -3.29 -4.66 -8.22
CA ALA A 178 -3.62 -3.43 -7.49
C ALA A 178 -4.05 -2.32 -8.47
N LEU A 179 -3.49 -2.29 -9.69
CA LEU A 179 -3.92 -1.38 -10.74
C LEU A 179 -5.41 -1.52 -11.05
N ASP A 180 -5.94 -2.75 -11.17
CA ASP A 180 -7.38 -2.97 -11.38
C ASP A 180 -8.22 -2.33 -10.26
N MET A 181 -7.74 -2.40 -9.02
CA MET A 181 -8.41 -1.78 -7.89
C MET A 181 -8.33 -0.24 -7.96
N LEU A 182 -7.18 0.31 -8.34
CA LEU A 182 -7.03 1.76 -8.55
C LEU A 182 -7.99 2.27 -9.64
N LEU A 183 -8.09 1.57 -10.76
CA LEU A 183 -9.04 1.92 -11.83
C LEU A 183 -10.49 1.78 -11.36
N SER A 184 -10.79 0.75 -10.56
CA SER A 184 -12.10 0.59 -9.91
C SER A 184 -12.43 1.74 -8.96
N VAL A 185 -11.46 2.26 -8.21
CA VAL A 185 -11.65 3.45 -7.35
C VAL A 185 -12.10 4.66 -8.17
N LEU A 186 -11.47 4.88 -9.33
CA LEU A 186 -11.81 6.00 -10.21
C LEU A 186 -13.20 5.84 -10.85
N ARG A 187 -13.62 4.60 -11.18
CA ARG A 187 -14.91 4.30 -11.80
C ARG A 187 -16.12 4.44 -10.89
N ASN A 188 -15.95 4.33 -9.57
CA ASN A 188 -17.07 4.19 -8.63
C ASN A 188 -17.18 5.39 -7.67
N PRO A 189 -17.56 6.59 -8.15
CA PRO A 189 -17.59 7.80 -7.34
C PRO A 189 -18.57 7.74 -6.15
N ASP A 190 -19.62 6.92 -6.24
CA ASP A 190 -20.65 6.80 -5.18
C ASP A 190 -20.16 6.03 -3.94
N THR A 191 -19.22 5.10 -4.14
CA THR A 191 -18.67 4.27 -3.05
C THR A 191 -17.27 4.71 -2.62
N MET A 192 -16.64 5.59 -3.40
CA MET A 192 -15.25 6.01 -3.20
C MET A 192 -15.15 7.51 -2.96
N PRO A 193 -14.70 7.94 -1.76
CA PRO A 193 -14.56 9.36 -1.44
C PRO A 193 -13.66 10.11 -2.43
N ALA A 194 -13.96 11.38 -2.65
CA ALA A 194 -13.22 12.22 -3.57
C ALA A 194 -11.72 12.31 -3.22
N GLU A 195 -11.36 12.25 -1.94
CA GLU A 195 -9.98 12.23 -1.46
C GLU A 195 -9.22 11.00 -1.95
N VAL A 196 -9.81 9.81 -1.81
CA VAL A 196 -9.19 8.56 -2.28
C VAL A 196 -9.00 8.61 -3.79
N ARG A 197 -10.03 9.05 -4.54
CA ARG A 197 -9.93 9.21 -6.00
C ARG A 197 -8.85 10.22 -6.40
N SER A 198 -8.77 11.36 -5.71
CA SER A 198 -7.72 12.36 -5.91
C SER A 198 -6.32 11.80 -5.70
N ASN A 199 -6.12 11.02 -4.63
CA ASN A 199 -4.82 10.40 -4.33
C ASN A 199 -4.45 9.32 -5.36
N VAL A 200 -5.43 8.57 -5.88
CA VAL A 200 -5.20 7.65 -7.00
C VAL A 200 -4.75 8.40 -8.26
N CYS A 201 -5.42 9.51 -8.62
CA CYS A 201 -4.99 10.35 -9.74
C CYS A 201 -3.55 10.84 -9.55
N ALA A 202 -3.19 11.29 -8.35
CA ALA A 202 -1.84 11.76 -8.04
C ALA A 202 -0.78 10.66 -8.21
N LEU A 203 -1.06 9.44 -7.71
CA LEU A 203 -0.16 8.29 -7.89
C LEU A 203 0.04 7.94 -9.36
N LEU A 204 -1.04 7.86 -10.15
CA LEU A 204 -0.97 7.55 -11.58
C LEU A 204 -0.24 8.65 -12.37
N GLY A 205 -0.48 9.92 -12.01
CA GLY A 205 0.24 11.08 -12.55
C GLY A 205 1.75 10.98 -12.29
N GLN A 206 2.13 10.66 -11.05
CA GLN A 206 3.52 10.50 -10.64
C GLN A 206 4.23 9.36 -11.41
N LEU A 207 3.61 8.18 -11.51
CA LEU A 207 4.19 7.04 -12.23
C LEU A 207 4.31 7.27 -13.75
N GLY A 208 3.41 8.06 -14.33
CA GLY A 208 3.46 8.39 -15.75
C GLY A 208 4.38 9.56 -16.12
N ARG A 209 4.94 10.25 -15.13
CA ARG A 209 5.88 11.36 -15.34
C ARG A 209 7.23 10.85 -15.86
N LYS A 210 7.80 11.55 -16.83
CA LYS A 210 9.14 11.25 -17.36
C LYS A 210 10.19 11.29 -16.23
N GLY A 211 11.07 10.30 -16.19
CA GLY A 211 12.17 10.19 -15.22
C GLY A 211 11.80 9.59 -13.85
N VAL A 212 10.53 9.30 -13.56
CA VAL A 212 10.13 8.65 -12.29
C VAL A 212 10.34 7.14 -12.34
N VAL A 213 10.02 6.52 -13.48
CA VAL A 213 10.24 5.10 -13.74
C VAL A 213 11.41 4.97 -14.72
N GLY A 214 12.25 3.96 -14.53
CA GLY A 214 13.36 3.67 -15.47
C GLY A 214 12.88 3.48 -16.91
N GLU A 215 13.66 3.98 -17.87
CA GLU A 215 13.33 3.97 -19.30
C GLU A 215 13.10 2.55 -19.86
N ASN A 216 13.76 1.55 -19.26
CA ASN A 216 13.57 0.13 -19.58
C ASN A 216 12.16 -0.40 -19.30
N ARG A 217 11.30 0.40 -18.65
CA ARG A 217 9.90 0.07 -18.33
C ARG A 217 8.90 0.97 -19.05
N ALA A 218 9.30 1.63 -20.14
CA ALA A 218 8.44 2.54 -20.89
C ALA A 218 7.14 1.86 -21.38
N GLU A 219 7.20 0.61 -21.80
CA GLU A 219 6.01 -0.15 -22.23
C GLU A 219 5.01 -0.34 -21.09
N ASP A 220 5.49 -0.63 -19.87
CA ASP A 220 4.66 -0.79 -18.69
C ASP A 220 3.97 0.53 -18.30
N VAL A 221 4.72 1.63 -18.34
CA VAL A 221 4.17 2.97 -18.13
C VAL A 221 3.11 3.28 -19.18
N ALA A 222 3.35 2.94 -20.45
CA ALA A 222 2.38 3.12 -21.53
C ALA A 222 1.11 2.30 -21.28
N ARG A 223 1.22 1.05 -20.79
CA ARG A 223 0.05 0.23 -20.42
C ARG A 223 -0.78 0.89 -19.31
N ILE A 224 -0.16 1.44 -18.28
CA ILE A 224 -0.88 2.17 -17.22
C ILE A 224 -1.55 3.42 -17.77
N LYS A 225 -0.84 4.22 -18.56
CA LYS A 225 -1.40 5.42 -19.19
C LYS A 225 -2.62 5.07 -20.02
N THR A 226 -2.52 4.09 -20.91
CA THR A 226 -3.63 3.62 -21.75
C THR A 226 -4.82 3.16 -20.92
N ALA A 227 -4.59 2.35 -19.88
CA ALA A 227 -5.67 1.82 -19.05
C ALA A 227 -6.40 2.88 -18.19
N ALA A 228 -5.70 3.96 -17.82
CA ALA A 228 -6.24 5.02 -16.97
C ALA A 228 -6.72 6.26 -17.75
N LYS A 229 -6.30 6.45 -19.00
CA LYS A 229 -6.49 7.68 -19.77
C LYS A 229 -7.96 8.13 -19.84
N GLU A 230 -8.84 7.26 -20.33
CA GLU A 230 -10.26 7.58 -20.48
C GLU A 230 -10.92 7.96 -19.15
N LEU A 231 -10.54 7.29 -18.06
CA LEU A 231 -11.06 7.58 -16.72
C LEU A 231 -10.57 8.94 -16.20
N LEU A 232 -9.31 9.28 -16.43
CA LEU A 232 -8.77 10.58 -16.03
C LEU A 232 -9.34 11.72 -16.88
N GLU A 233 -9.53 11.52 -18.19
CA GLU A 233 -10.16 12.49 -19.07
C GLU A 233 -11.62 12.74 -18.67
N SER A 234 -12.37 11.67 -18.38
CA SER A 234 -13.75 11.78 -17.87
C SER A 234 -13.81 12.51 -16.52
N LEU A 235 -12.94 12.19 -15.57
CA LEU A 235 -12.86 12.87 -14.28
C LEU A 235 -12.43 14.34 -14.41
N ALA A 236 -11.51 14.63 -15.35
CA ALA A 236 -11.08 15.99 -15.64
C ALA A 236 -12.22 16.82 -16.26
N ALA A 237 -13.13 16.23 -17.01
CA ALA A 237 -14.29 16.94 -17.55
C ALA A 237 -15.36 17.26 -16.48
N ASP A 238 -15.47 16.44 -15.43
CA ASP A 238 -16.47 16.58 -14.37
C ASP A 238 -16.05 17.63 -13.32
N SER A 239 -16.48 18.90 -13.50
CA SER A 239 -16.14 20.03 -12.63
C SER A 239 -17.17 20.30 -11.52
N GLU A 240 -18.11 19.41 -11.25
CA GLU A 240 -19.21 19.68 -10.30
C GLU A 240 -18.82 19.52 -8.81
N GLY A 241 -18.95 20.60 -8.04
CA GLY A 241 -19.03 20.58 -6.57
C GLY A 241 -17.95 19.73 -5.85
N ASN A 242 -18.39 18.77 -5.02
CA ASN A 242 -17.52 17.87 -4.22
C ASN A 242 -16.56 17.01 -5.06
N LYS A 243 -16.67 17.01 -6.40
CA LYS A 243 -15.77 16.30 -7.31
C LYS A 243 -14.60 17.16 -7.80
N GLN A 244 -14.63 18.47 -7.53
CA GLN A 244 -13.61 19.43 -7.98
C GLN A 244 -12.18 19.00 -7.62
N MET A 245 -11.98 18.42 -6.44
CA MET A 245 -10.67 17.94 -6.00
C MET A 245 -10.16 16.78 -6.87
N ALA A 246 -10.98 15.76 -7.10
CA ALA A 246 -10.60 14.63 -7.94
C ALA A 246 -10.39 15.06 -9.41
N SER A 247 -11.23 15.97 -9.91
CA SER A 247 -11.12 16.56 -11.24
C SER A 247 -9.82 17.36 -11.43
N ALA A 248 -9.44 18.19 -10.43
CA ALA A 248 -8.18 18.92 -10.46
C ALA A 248 -6.96 17.99 -10.42
N SER A 249 -7.00 16.93 -9.61
CA SER A 249 -5.93 15.93 -9.58
C SER A 249 -5.84 15.11 -10.86
N ALA A 250 -6.97 14.82 -11.51
CA ALA A 250 -6.99 14.14 -12.81
C ALA A 250 -6.35 15.00 -13.92
N ARG A 251 -6.67 16.30 -13.97
CA ARG A 251 -6.00 17.26 -14.87
C ARG A 251 -4.48 17.27 -14.65
N ARG A 252 -4.03 17.43 -13.40
CA ARG A 252 -2.60 17.41 -13.06
C ARG A 252 -1.92 16.10 -13.46
N ALA A 253 -2.62 14.98 -13.35
CA ALA A 253 -2.09 13.68 -13.75
C ALA A 253 -1.89 13.60 -15.27
N LEU A 254 -2.85 14.07 -16.06
CA LEU A 254 -2.75 14.16 -17.52
C LEU A 254 -1.65 15.14 -17.95
N ASP A 255 -1.55 16.30 -17.31
CA ASP A 255 -0.51 17.29 -17.59
C ASP A 255 0.90 16.71 -17.32
N ALA A 256 1.05 15.93 -16.24
CA ALA A 256 2.31 15.27 -15.91
C ALA A 256 2.74 14.20 -16.92
N TRP A 257 1.82 13.75 -17.78
CA TRP A 257 2.10 12.73 -18.81
C TRP A 257 2.55 13.32 -20.15
N ALA A 258 2.37 14.62 -20.38
CA ALA A 258 2.78 15.34 -21.58
C ALA A 258 4.31 15.44 -21.73
#